data_AF-T1AC53-F1
#
_entry.id   AF-T1AC53-F1
#
_cell.length_a   1.000
_cell.length_b   1.000
_cell.length_c   1.000
_cell.angle_alpha   90.00
_cell.angle_beta   90.00
_cell.angle_gamma   90.00
#
_symmetry.space_group_name_H-M   'P 1'
#
loop_
_entity.id
_entity.type
_entity.pdbx_description
1 polymer ?
#
loop_
_entity_poly.entity_id
_entity_poly.type
_entity_poly.pdbx_seq_one_letter_code
_entity_poly.pdbx_strand_id
1 'polypeptide(L)'
;MSADTTSFPVYLRVLTKAKKARPKWEARDERPNDHLTLVFDTETTTDYQQDLRFGVARVYALGNLTRTVVFYGEVTDEERETISAWAKESGYDAMPREEFVKSVFLPLALDQRAVVVGFNLPFDLSRLAV
;
A
#
# COMPACT_ATOMS: atom_id res chain seq x y z
N MET A 1 -22.22 -32.74 23.53
CA MET A 1 -21.66 -31.39 23.70
C MET A 1 -21.41 -30.84 22.32
N SER A 2 -22.29 -29.98 21.83
CA SER A 2 -22.20 -29.33 20.53
C SER A 2 -21.12 -28.24 20.59
N ALA A 3 -20.08 -28.37 19.76
CA ALA A 3 -19.08 -27.34 19.62
C ALA A 3 -19.74 -26.07 19.06
N ASP A 4 -19.69 -25.01 19.86
CA ASP A 4 -20.17 -23.68 19.55
C ASP A 4 -19.33 -23.15 18.38
N THR A 5 -19.97 -22.93 17.21
CA THR A 5 -19.32 -22.38 16.02
C THR A 5 -19.01 -20.92 16.31
N THR A 6 -17.81 -20.68 16.83
CA THR A 6 -17.30 -19.35 17.15
C THR A 6 -17.34 -18.46 15.91
N SER A 7 -18.20 -17.45 15.97
CA SER A 7 -18.28 -16.40 14.95
C SER A 7 -16.94 -15.66 14.92
N PHE A 8 -16.25 -15.73 13.78
CA PHE A 8 -15.06 -14.91 13.54
C PHE A 8 -15.51 -13.55 12.98
N PRO A 9 -15.15 -12.42 13.62
CA PRO A 9 -15.44 -11.12 13.05
C PRO A 9 -14.64 -10.94 11.76
N VAL A 10 -15.36 -10.79 10.64
CA VAL A 10 -14.76 -10.43 9.36
C VAL A 10 -14.71 -8.91 9.26
N TYR A 11 -13.50 -8.36 9.21
CA TYR A 11 -13.29 -6.93 9.04
C TYR A 11 -13.09 -6.62 7.56
N LEU A 12 -14.08 -5.98 6.96
CA LEU A 12 -14.04 -5.52 5.57
C LEU A 12 -13.71 -4.01 5.55
N ARG A 13 -12.54 -3.64 5.01
CA ARG A 13 -12.22 -2.24 4.73
C ARG A 13 -12.65 -1.91 3.30
N VAL A 14 -13.60 -1.01 3.15
CA VAL A 14 -14.07 -0.51 1.84
C VAL A 14 -13.91 1.00 1.79
N LEU A 15 -13.12 1.48 0.84
CA LEU A 15 -13.12 2.90 0.49
C LEU A 15 -14.30 3.16 -0.45
N THR A 16 -15.30 3.92 0.00
CA THR A 16 -16.40 4.38 -0.87
C THR A 16 -16.35 5.89 -1.04
N LYS A 17 -16.42 6.37 -2.28
CA LYS A 17 -16.72 7.79 -2.55
C LYS A 17 -18.22 8.03 -2.32
N ALA A 18 -18.59 9.14 -1.70
CA ALA A 18 -19.99 9.51 -1.50
C ALA A 18 -20.77 9.49 -2.84
N LYS A 19 -21.91 8.79 -2.89
CA LYS A 19 -22.74 8.68 -4.11
C LYS A 19 -23.39 10.04 -4.42
N LYS A 20 -22.84 10.81 -5.37
CA LYS A 20 -23.63 11.71 -6.21
C LYS A 20 -24.40 10.89 -7.24
N ALA A 21 -25.60 11.34 -7.64
CA ALA A 21 -26.46 10.66 -8.61
C ALA A 21 -25.65 10.17 -9.82
N ARG A 22 -25.79 8.88 -10.17
CA ARG A 22 -24.96 8.25 -11.20
C ARG A 22 -25.46 8.62 -12.59
N PRO A 23 -24.65 9.28 -13.44
CA PRO A 23 -24.92 9.35 -14.87
C PRO A 23 -24.89 7.94 -15.48
N LYS A 24 -25.53 7.79 -16.65
CA LYS A 24 -25.58 6.54 -17.43
C LYS A 24 -24.14 6.02 -17.65
N TRP A 25 -23.89 4.75 -17.37
CA TRP A 25 -22.55 4.17 -17.44
C TRP A 25 -22.13 4.04 -18.91
N GLU A 26 -21.24 4.92 -19.35
CA GLU A 26 -20.48 4.73 -20.60
C GLU A 26 -19.22 3.93 -20.26
N ALA A 27 -18.94 2.90 -21.06
CA ALA A 27 -17.72 2.13 -20.92
C ALA A 27 -16.53 3.06 -21.20
N ARG A 28 -15.88 3.49 -20.14
CA ARG A 28 -14.63 4.23 -20.18
C ARG A 28 -13.52 3.25 -20.56
N ASP A 29 -12.86 3.48 -21.70
CA ASP A 29 -11.62 2.77 -22.10
C ASP A 29 -10.43 3.25 -21.24
N GLU A 30 -10.64 3.32 -19.92
CA GLU A 30 -9.65 3.76 -18.96
C GLU A 30 -8.75 2.59 -18.62
N ARG A 31 -7.73 2.39 -19.46
CA ARG A 31 -6.70 1.38 -19.25
C ARG A 31 -5.71 1.82 -18.16
N PRO A 32 -5.05 0.86 -17.50
CA PRO A 32 -3.86 1.15 -16.70
C PRO A 32 -2.83 1.93 -17.50
N ASN A 33 -2.02 2.72 -16.81
CA ASN A 33 -0.87 3.37 -17.40
C ASN A 33 0.27 2.35 -17.52
N ASP A 34 0.38 1.69 -18.67
CA ASP A 34 1.39 0.64 -18.94
C ASP A 34 2.84 1.15 -18.88
N HIS A 35 3.05 2.47 -18.78
CA HIS A 35 4.37 3.09 -18.64
C HIS A 35 4.74 3.39 -17.18
N LEU A 36 3.86 3.10 -16.22
CA LEU A 36 4.07 3.41 -14.82
C LEU A 36 3.76 2.19 -13.96
N THR A 37 4.77 1.68 -13.26
CA THR A 37 4.64 0.50 -12.40
C THR A 37 5.04 0.87 -10.98
N LEU A 38 4.18 0.53 -10.02
CA LEU A 38 4.45 0.63 -8.59
C LEU A 38 4.60 -0.80 -8.04
N VAL A 39 5.82 -1.17 -7.70
CA VAL A 39 6.11 -2.47 -7.06
C VAL A 39 6.30 -2.24 -5.58
N PHE A 40 5.61 -2.97 -4.71
CA PHE A 40 5.88 -2.89 -3.28
C PHE A 40 5.63 -4.19 -2.56
N ASP A 41 6.20 -4.28 -1.37
CA ASP A 41 6.09 -5.41 -0.44
C ASP A 41 6.08 -4.88 0.99
N THR A 42 5.45 -5.61 1.91
CA THR A 42 5.33 -5.21 3.33
C THR A 42 5.84 -6.29 4.28
N GLU A 43 6.55 -5.86 5.31
CA GLU A 43 6.91 -6.66 6.47
C GLU A 43 5.89 -6.40 7.58
N THR A 44 5.35 -7.47 8.14
CA THR A 44 4.27 -7.43 9.14
C THR A 44 4.70 -7.99 10.49
N THR A 45 3.93 -7.71 11.54
CA THR A 45 4.07 -8.43 12.81
C THR A 45 3.74 -9.92 12.62
N THR A 46 4.25 -10.78 13.48
CA THR A 46 4.03 -12.24 13.39
C THR A 46 2.74 -12.70 14.10
N ASP A 47 2.01 -11.79 14.74
CA ASP A 47 0.74 -12.08 15.41
C ASP A 47 -0.41 -12.18 14.41
N TYR A 48 -1.61 -12.51 14.89
CA TYR A 48 -2.79 -12.68 14.02
C TYR A 48 -3.27 -11.38 13.36
N GLN A 49 -2.91 -10.21 13.89
CA GLN A 49 -3.27 -8.93 13.29
C GLN A 49 -2.39 -8.62 12.08
N GLN A 50 -1.13 -9.09 12.09
CA GLN A 50 -0.18 -8.87 10.99
C GLN A 50 -0.05 -7.38 10.68
N ASP A 51 0.13 -6.54 11.69
CA ASP A 51 0.20 -5.09 11.51
C ASP A 51 1.45 -4.70 10.73
N LEU A 52 1.36 -3.63 9.95
CA LEU A 52 2.48 -3.15 9.14
C LEU A 52 3.64 -2.74 10.05
N ARG A 53 4.81 -3.35 9.90
CA ARG A 53 6.05 -2.84 10.47
C ARG A 53 6.67 -1.84 9.53
N PHE A 54 7.07 -2.29 8.34
CA PHE A 54 7.58 -1.41 7.29
C PHE A 54 7.37 -2.03 5.92
N GLY A 55 7.64 -1.28 4.87
CA GLY A 55 7.61 -1.77 3.50
C GLY A 55 8.48 -0.94 2.59
N VAL A 56 8.74 -1.48 1.41
CA VAL A 56 9.55 -0.83 0.38
C VAL A 56 8.75 -0.79 -0.91
N ALA A 57 8.66 0.40 -1.50
CA ALA A 57 8.02 0.65 -2.77
C ALA A 57 9.05 1.15 -3.79
N ARG A 58 8.95 0.65 -5.02
CA ARG A 58 9.74 1.08 -6.17
C ARG A 58 8.82 1.55 -7.28
N VAL A 59 9.13 2.71 -7.83
CA VAL A 59 8.40 3.33 -8.94
C VAL A 59 9.23 3.20 -10.20
N TYR A 60 8.67 2.54 -11.20
CA TYR A 60 9.26 2.42 -12.52
C TYR A 60 8.47 3.27 -13.51
N ALA A 61 9.16 4.13 -14.26
CA ALA A 61 8.59 4.87 -15.38
C ALA A 61 9.31 4.45 -16.67
N LEU A 62 8.56 4.05 -17.68
CA LEU A 62 9.09 3.55 -18.96
C LEU A 62 10.13 2.42 -18.75
N GLY A 63 9.90 1.55 -17.76
CA GLY A 63 10.79 0.45 -17.39
C GLY A 63 12.03 0.83 -16.57
N ASN A 64 12.26 2.11 -16.31
CA ASN A 64 13.41 2.58 -15.52
C ASN A 64 13.02 2.83 -14.07
N LEU A 65 13.84 2.39 -13.12
CA LEU A 65 13.66 2.71 -11.70
C LEU A 65 13.87 4.22 -11.51
N THR A 66 12.83 4.91 -11.05
CA THR A 66 12.85 6.36 -10.85
C THR A 66 12.86 6.78 -9.39
N ARG A 67 12.24 5.99 -8.52
CA ARG A 67 12.09 6.32 -7.10
C ARG A 67 12.01 5.04 -6.28
N THR A 68 12.64 5.06 -5.11
CA THR A 68 12.47 4.07 -4.07
C THR A 68 12.00 4.78 -2.81
N VAL A 69 10.94 4.27 -2.19
CA VAL A 69 10.35 4.80 -0.97
C VAL A 69 10.28 3.69 0.05
N VAL A 70 10.77 3.98 1.24
CA VAL A 70 10.63 3.14 2.43
C VAL A 70 9.54 3.77 3.28
N PHE A 71 8.62 2.95 3.78
CA PHE A 71 7.56 3.42 4.64
C PHE A 71 7.42 2.54 5.86
N TYR A 72 7.01 3.12 6.99
CA TYR A 72 6.94 2.41 8.27
C TYR A 72 5.63 2.68 9.02
N GLY A 73 5.18 1.69 9.79
CA GLY A 73 4.01 1.70 10.65
C GLY A 73 4.39 1.44 12.10
N GLU A 74 4.02 0.26 12.61
CA GLU A 74 4.28 -0.22 13.96
C GLU A 74 5.75 -0.62 14.14
N VAL A 75 6.60 0.37 14.40
CA VAL A 75 8.04 0.22 14.69
C VAL A 75 8.43 1.04 15.91
N THR A 76 9.48 0.61 16.62
CA THR A 76 10.07 1.40 17.70
C THR A 76 10.82 2.62 17.14
N ASP A 77 11.17 3.58 18.00
CA ASP A 77 11.96 4.74 17.59
C ASP A 77 13.37 4.32 17.10
N GLU A 78 13.98 3.32 17.75
CA GLU A 78 15.28 2.76 17.33
C GLU A 78 15.20 2.09 15.95
N GLU A 79 14.13 1.33 15.69
CA GLU A 79 13.88 0.71 14.39
C GLU A 79 13.64 1.77 13.30
N ARG A 80 12.85 2.81 13.62
CA ARG A 80 12.61 3.94 12.71
C ARG A 80 13.90 4.65 12.34
N GLU A 81 14.77 4.91 13.32
CA GLU A 81 16.08 5.53 13.09
C GLU A 81 16.93 4.65 12.19
N THR A 82 16.97 3.35 12.46
CA THR A 82 17.72 2.38 11.65
C THR A 82 17.22 2.34 10.20
N ILE A 83 15.91 2.24 10.00
CA ILE A 83 15.27 2.23 8.67
C ILE A 83 15.56 3.54 7.93
N SER A 84 15.41 4.67 8.61
CA SER A 84 15.59 5.99 8.01
C SER A 84 17.06 6.27 7.67
N ALA A 85 18.00 5.81 8.51
CA ALA A 85 19.43 5.92 8.24
C ALA A 85 19.84 5.09 7.02
N TRP A 86 19.39 3.83 6.94
CA TRP A 86 19.64 2.97 5.78
C TRP A 86 19.04 3.53 4.49
N ALA A 87 17.80 4.03 4.55
CA ALA A 87 17.13 4.66 3.42
C ALA A 87 17.94 5.87 2.92
N LYS A 88 18.36 6.74 3.84
CA LYS A 88 19.16 7.93 3.52
C LYS A 88 20.52 7.58 2.90
N GLU A 89 21.23 6.60 3.46
CA GLU A 89 22.52 6.11 2.91
C GLU A 89 22.35 5.57 1.50
N SER A 90 21.21 4.93 1.23
CA SER A 90 20.87 4.38 -0.08
C SER A 90 20.26 5.41 -1.05
N GLY A 91 20.02 6.66 -0.61
CA GLY A 91 19.38 7.70 -1.42
C GLY A 91 17.87 7.50 -1.63
N TYR A 92 17.19 6.83 -0.70
CA TYR A 92 15.75 6.56 -0.74
C TYR A 92 14.98 7.50 0.19
N ASP A 93 13.71 7.73 -0.15
CA ASP A 93 12.81 8.45 0.76
C ASP A 93 12.37 7.53 1.90
N ALA A 94 12.25 8.05 3.11
CA ALA A 94 11.67 7.34 4.25
C ALA A 94 10.55 8.17 4.87
N MET A 95 9.35 7.58 5.05
CA MET A 95 8.18 8.30 5.55
C MET A 95 7.22 7.41 6.34
N PRO A 96 6.36 7.97 7.21
CA PRO A 96 5.27 7.20 7.83
C PRO A 96 4.30 6.61 6.80
N ARG A 97 3.66 5.49 7.14
CA ARG A 97 2.64 4.82 6.30
C ARG A 97 1.60 5.80 5.78
N GLU A 98 1.03 6.66 6.64
CA GLU A 98 -0.03 7.60 6.26
C GLU A 98 0.45 8.58 5.18
N GLU A 99 1.71 9.02 5.27
CA GLU A 99 2.33 9.91 4.30
C GLU A 99 2.58 9.19 2.99
N PHE A 100 3.11 7.96 3.03
CA PHE A 100 3.27 7.12 1.84
C PHE A 100 1.95 6.91 1.10
N VAL A 101 0.88 6.59 1.83
CA VAL A 101 -0.42 6.34 1.23
C VAL A 101 -0.95 7.58 0.51
N LYS A 102 -0.87 8.74 1.16
CA LYS A 102 -1.45 9.99 0.66
C LYS A 102 -0.60 10.67 -0.42
N SER A 103 0.72 10.61 -0.30
CA SER A 103 1.64 11.37 -1.16
C SER A 103 2.26 10.53 -2.29
N VAL A 104 2.26 9.20 -2.17
CA VAL A 104 2.89 8.31 -3.15
C VAL A 104 1.89 7.29 -3.69
N PHE A 105 1.34 6.42 -2.83
CA PHE A 105 0.54 5.28 -3.27
C PHE A 105 -0.73 5.70 -4.00
N LEU A 106 -1.62 6.50 -3.38
CA LEU A 106 -2.88 6.90 -4.02
C LEU A 106 -2.67 7.80 -5.25
N PRO A 107 -1.76 8.81 -5.24
CA PRO A 107 -1.47 9.57 -6.44
C PRO A 107 -0.97 8.71 -7.61
N LEU A 108 -0.15 7.68 -7.36
CA LEU A 108 0.33 6.79 -8.42
C LEU A 108 -0.73 5.77 -8.83
N ALA A 109 -1.28 5.02 -7.89
CA ALA A 109 -2.19 3.90 -8.16
C ALA A 109 -3.58 4.37 -8.64
N LEU A 110 -4.12 5.43 -8.05
CA LEU A 110 -5.49 5.90 -8.35
C LEU A 110 -5.49 7.01 -9.40
N ASP A 111 -4.71 8.07 -9.20
CA ASP A 111 -4.78 9.26 -10.07
C ASP A 111 -4.00 9.04 -11.38
N GLN A 112 -2.82 8.43 -11.30
CA GLN A 112 -1.98 8.13 -12.48
C GLN A 112 -2.19 6.72 -13.05
N ARG A 113 -3.02 5.90 -12.38
CA ARG A 113 -3.38 4.53 -12.79
C ARG A 113 -2.17 3.63 -13.02
N ALA A 114 -1.14 3.76 -12.18
CA ALA A 114 0.02 2.89 -12.21
C ALA A 114 -0.39 1.42 -12.07
N VAL A 115 0.32 0.52 -12.76
CA VAL A 115 0.21 -0.92 -12.54
C VAL A 115 0.81 -1.24 -11.19
N VAL A 116 -0.03 -1.66 -10.24
CA VAL A 116 0.40 -2.05 -8.89
C VAL A 116 0.78 -3.52 -8.88
N VAL A 117 2.00 -3.81 -8.45
CA VAL A 117 2.59 -5.15 -8.46
C VAL A 117 3.07 -5.50 -7.06
N GLY A 118 2.75 -6.70 -6.63
CA GLY A 118 3.23 -7.30 -5.38
C GLY A 118 2.96 -8.79 -5.39
N PHE A 119 3.68 -9.54 -4.57
CA PHE A 119 3.40 -10.96 -4.38
C PHE A 119 2.36 -11.10 -3.29
N ASN A 120 1.27 -11.83 -3.55
CA ASN A 120 0.17 -11.95 -2.59
C ASN A 120 -0.48 -10.60 -2.18
N LEU A 121 -0.49 -9.66 -3.13
CA LEU A 121 -0.84 -8.25 -2.98
C LEU A 121 -2.13 -7.92 -2.17
N PRO A 122 -3.22 -8.72 -2.19
CA PRO A 122 -4.37 -8.43 -1.33
C PRO A 122 -4.03 -8.30 0.16
N PHE A 123 -3.01 -9.04 0.63
CA PHE A 123 -2.56 -8.97 2.02
C PHE A 123 -1.83 -7.65 2.28
N ASP A 124 -0.85 -7.28 1.45
CA ASP A 124 -0.10 -6.03 1.57
C ASP A 124 -0.98 -4.79 1.43
N LEU A 125 -1.90 -4.78 0.46
CA LEU A 125 -2.83 -3.66 0.26
C LEU A 125 -3.68 -3.40 1.51
N SER A 126 -4.09 -4.46 2.21
CA SER A 126 -4.87 -4.32 3.43
C SER A 126 -4.07 -3.64 4.57
N ARG A 127 -2.73 -3.69 4.53
CA ARG A 127 -1.83 -3.05 5.50
C ARG A 127 -1.65 -1.56 5.26
N LEU A 128 -1.84 -1.11 4.02
CA LEU A 128 -1.78 0.30 3.64
C LEU A 128 -3.05 1.09 3.93
N ALA A 129 -4.18 0.41 4.18
CA ALA A 129 -5.43 1.09 4.48
C ALA A 129 -5.32 1.85 5.82
N VAL A 130 -5.53 3.17 5.77
CA VAL A 130 -5.54 4.12 6.90
C VAL A 130 -6.91 4.72 7.11
#